data_AF-A0A9D3TGF9-F1
#
_entry.id   AF-A0A9D3TGF9-F1
#
_cell.length_a   1.000
_cell.length_b   1.000
_cell.length_c   1.000
_cell.angle_alpha   90.00
_cell.angle_beta   90.00
_cell.angle_gamma   90.00
#
_symmetry.space_group_name_H-M   'P 1'
#
loop_
_entity.id
_entity.type
_entity.pdbx_description
1 polymer ?
#
loop_
_entity_poly.entity_id
_entity_poly.type
_entity_poly.pdbx_seq_one_letter_code
_entity_poly.pdbx_strand_id
1 'polypeptide(L)'
;MVPSLVSLCAKEVVSDHSSSPYWLGCVPRELYQPLLEAAFAHCRPLAIGELVQRWPERTLRLGGRRRSGQSPPSRLCVQALLLAVVRGLGDKRCALQVLDLCGLQCEEGGAVDSMGGWSLTVALCSMVLQAKGAAQGGPHRERERERKRVLETERERDGVVKRERGLGAGGARGQELDEERALGVRRRMERERARGSGGGGERAGRGRGDPEEDGVVVRADLFVNARSWERVRAALSASGPLCLHCRYLRVEEIPALSIAVLLALLRPASLLGMDIRYSSLGVSGLALLLPALAPFPALSSLRLHYCNLDMRWDQSGQEEALRDVAKGLGKLERLQRLSLTALRLPGHLRMLLSGLSQPLEVLELPYLSLSPADLSYLSCSPHASSLRRLDLSENKLDEAALPSLRRLLQQAAGSLSHLSLSGCGLSDGLLGALLPSLGCCRALRALALALNPLSQAGVLSLVRVAAGIPSLRLLLYPNPLEEYQPGLPPLPSSAQLLDWPLDEVLERRDAMELEMAKVLAENGRSDLLLTSDLLSYNGDLIEEQ
;
A
#
# COMPACT_ATOMS: atom_id res chain seq x y z
N MET A 1 -8.71 4.95 28.28
CA MET A 1 -9.76 5.87 27.80
C MET A 1 -11.12 5.24 28.08
N VAL A 2 -12.08 5.99 28.61
CA VAL A 2 -13.46 5.52 28.83
C VAL A 2 -14.20 5.54 27.49
N PRO A 3 -14.84 4.44 27.05
CA PRO A 3 -15.60 4.42 25.80
C PRO A 3 -16.82 5.35 25.88
N SER A 4 -17.11 6.07 24.80
CA SER A 4 -18.30 6.92 24.74
C SER A 4 -19.58 6.09 24.80
N LEU A 5 -20.68 6.69 25.28
CA LEU A 5 -21.99 6.03 25.28
C LEU A 5 -22.38 5.58 23.87
N VAL A 6 -22.10 6.41 22.86
CA VAL A 6 -22.34 6.06 21.45
C VAL A 6 -21.56 4.82 21.03
N SER A 7 -20.29 4.69 21.42
CA SER A 7 -19.47 3.53 21.11
C SER A 7 -19.99 2.25 21.79
N LEU A 8 -20.46 2.35 23.04
CA LEU A 8 -21.05 1.23 23.77
C LEU A 8 -22.37 0.78 23.15
N CYS A 9 -23.26 1.73 22.85
CA CYS A 9 -24.53 1.43 22.19
C CYS A 9 -24.31 0.84 20.79
N ALA A 10 -23.37 1.38 20.01
CA ALA A 10 -23.06 0.88 18.68
C ALA A 10 -22.57 -0.57 18.71
N LYS A 11 -21.73 -0.94 19.69
CA LYS A 11 -21.28 -2.32 19.90
C LYS A 11 -22.47 -3.26 20.12
N GLU A 12 -23.38 -2.90 21.02
CA GLU A 12 -24.53 -3.75 21.36
C GLU A 12 -25.50 -3.88 20.18
N VAL A 13 -25.83 -2.78 19.50
CA VAL A 13 -26.70 -2.77 18.32
C VAL A 13 -26.13 -3.64 17.19
N VAL A 14 -24.83 -3.55 16.94
CA VAL A 14 -24.16 -4.33 15.88
C VAL A 14 -23.98 -5.80 16.25
N SER A 15 -24.04 -6.13 17.55
CA SER A 15 -23.96 -7.50 18.02
C SER A 15 -25.20 -8.32 17.66
N ASP A 16 -26.37 -7.68 17.60
CA ASP A 16 -27.63 -8.24 17.11
C ASP A 16 -27.84 -7.91 15.62
N HIS A 17 -27.11 -8.61 14.76
CA HIS A 17 -27.26 -8.42 13.31
C HIS A 17 -28.64 -8.89 12.80
N SER A 18 -29.39 -9.69 13.56
CA SER A 18 -30.67 -10.24 13.11
C SER A 18 -31.76 -9.17 12.98
N SER A 19 -31.68 -8.14 13.82
CA SER A 19 -32.58 -6.99 13.80
C SER A 19 -32.14 -5.85 12.87
N SER A 20 -30.97 -5.97 12.22
CA SER A 20 -30.40 -4.93 11.36
C SER A 20 -31.33 -4.41 10.25
N PRO A 21 -32.16 -5.23 9.57
CA PRO A 21 -33.10 -4.71 8.58
C PRO A 21 -34.15 -3.75 9.17
N TYR A 22 -34.55 -3.96 10.43
CA TYR A 22 -35.61 -3.20 11.08
C TYR A 22 -35.13 -1.87 11.63
N TRP A 23 -33.98 -1.85 12.31
CA TRP A 23 -33.50 -0.61 12.90
C TRP A 23 -32.87 0.31 11.85
N LEU A 24 -32.20 -0.22 10.80
CA LEU A 24 -31.55 0.61 9.75
C LEU A 24 -32.49 1.55 9.01
N GLY A 25 -33.80 1.26 8.98
CA GLY A 25 -34.82 2.16 8.42
C GLY A 25 -35.05 3.43 9.26
N CYS A 26 -34.66 3.42 10.52
CA CYS A 26 -34.92 4.47 11.50
C CYS A 26 -33.64 5.15 12.01
N VAL A 27 -32.47 4.74 11.53
CA VAL A 27 -31.18 5.28 12.01
C VAL A 27 -30.85 6.60 11.32
N PRO A 28 -30.58 7.67 12.10
CA PRO A 28 -30.05 8.92 11.57
C PRO A 28 -28.71 8.72 10.85
N ARG A 29 -28.45 9.54 9.83
CA ARG A 29 -27.25 9.42 8.98
C ARG A 29 -25.95 9.47 9.79
N GLU A 30 -25.95 10.25 10.86
CA GLU A 30 -24.83 10.51 11.76
C GLU A 30 -24.37 9.25 12.52
N LEU A 31 -25.25 8.26 12.68
CA LEU A 31 -24.93 7.04 13.42
C LEU A 31 -24.35 5.93 12.53
N TYR A 32 -24.42 6.04 11.18
CA TYR A 32 -23.88 5.02 10.28
C TYR A 32 -22.36 4.83 10.44
N GLN A 33 -21.62 5.92 10.60
CA GLN A 33 -20.16 5.87 10.78
C GLN A 33 -19.76 5.22 12.12
N PRO A 34 -20.27 5.64 13.30
CA PRO A 34 -20.03 4.94 14.57
C PRO A 34 -20.41 3.46 14.56
N LEU A 35 -21.54 3.11 13.92
CA LEU A 35 -21.98 1.72 13.80
C LEU A 35 -21.04 0.89 12.92
N LEU A 36 -20.57 1.46 11.80
CA LEU A 36 -19.62 0.80 10.92
C LEU A 36 -18.26 0.58 11.62
N GLU A 37 -17.77 1.58 12.36
CA GLU A 37 -16.55 1.47 13.17
C GLU A 37 -16.66 0.37 14.23
N ALA A 38 -17.79 0.31 14.95
CA ALA A 38 -18.07 -0.76 15.90
C ALA A 38 -18.14 -2.14 15.23
N ALA A 39 -18.72 -2.22 14.03
CA ALA A 39 -18.81 -3.45 13.26
C ALA A 39 -17.45 -3.99 12.83
N PHE A 40 -16.54 -3.11 12.40
CA PHE A 40 -15.15 -3.49 12.11
C PHE A 40 -14.39 -3.89 13.38
N ALA A 41 -14.49 -3.11 14.46
CA ALA A 41 -13.80 -3.37 15.72
C ALA A 41 -14.22 -4.70 16.38
N HIS A 42 -15.48 -5.12 16.19
CA HIS A 42 -16.04 -6.34 16.76
C HIS A 42 -16.24 -7.46 15.72
N CYS A 43 -15.59 -7.37 14.55
CA CYS A 43 -15.61 -8.38 13.49
C CYS A 43 -17.02 -8.88 13.13
N ARG A 44 -17.96 -7.96 12.86
CA ARG A 44 -19.36 -8.27 12.50
C ARG A 44 -19.60 -8.06 11.00
N PRO A 45 -19.22 -9.01 10.12
CA PRO A 45 -19.30 -8.84 8.66
C PRO A 45 -20.73 -8.65 8.13
N LEU A 46 -21.73 -9.29 8.74
CA LEU A 46 -23.13 -9.15 8.32
C LEU A 46 -23.66 -7.73 8.54
N ALA A 47 -23.35 -7.13 9.70
CA ALA A 47 -23.73 -5.76 10.00
C ALA A 47 -23.03 -4.75 9.08
N ILE A 48 -21.75 -4.98 8.76
CA ILE A 48 -21.02 -4.18 7.75
C ILE A 48 -21.77 -4.24 6.41
N GLY A 49 -22.18 -5.43 5.99
CA GLY A 49 -22.87 -5.61 4.72
C GLY A 49 -24.16 -4.80 4.64
N GLU A 50 -24.99 -4.85 5.68
CA GLU A 50 -26.26 -4.12 5.73
C GLU A 50 -26.07 -2.60 5.81
N LEU A 51 -25.10 -2.12 6.59
CA LEU A 51 -24.77 -0.69 6.71
C LEU A 51 -24.28 -0.11 5.38
N VAL A 52 -23.37 -0.82 4.70
CA VAL A 52 -22.73 -0.35 3.46
C VAL A 52 -23.70 -0.40 2.28
N GLN A 53 -24.59 -1.40 2.24
CA GLN A 53 -25.60 -1.49 1.19
C GLN A 53 -26.57 -0.29 1.19
N ARG A 54 -26.73 0.39 2.34
CA ARG A 54 -27.62 1.56 2.50
C ARG A 54 -26.83 2.80 2.92
N TRP A 55 -25.56 2.89 2.51
CA TRP A 55 -24.67 3.95 2.97
C TRP A 55 -25.23 5.34 2.59
N PRO A 56 -25.49 6.23 3.56
CA PRO A 56 -26.21 7.48 3.32
C PRO A 56 -25.33 8.61 2.76
N GLU A 57 -24.00 8.45 2.82
CA GLU A 57 -23.04 9.47 2.41
C GLU A 57 -22.45 9.19 1.02
N ARG A 58 -21.99 10.26 0.36
CA ARG A 58 -21.34 10.13 -0.96
C ARG A 58 -19.99 9.44 -0.91
N THR A 59 -19.31 9.49 0.23
CA THR A 59 -17.97 8.94 0.39
C THR A 59 -17.93 7.99 1.57
N LEU A 60 -17.29 6.83 1.38
CA LEU A 60 -16.91 5.92 2.44
C LEU A 60 -15.39 5.76 2.41
N ARG A 61 -14.71 6.16 3.48
CA ARG A 61 -13.25 6.00 3.62
C ARG A 61 -12.95 5.00 4.72
N LEU A 62 -12.23 3.95 4.38
CA LEU A 62 -11.77 2.94 5.35
C LEU A 62 -10.25 2.90 5.47
N GLY A 63 -9.56 3.37 4.42
CA GLY A 63 -8.13 3.55 4.43
C GLY A 63 -7.73 4.96 4.93
N GLY A 64 -6.56 5.06 5.56
CA GLY A 64 -6.04 6.29 6.16
C GLY A 64 -5.35 6.06 7.51
N ARG A 65 -4.90 7.16 8.15
CA ARG A 65 -4.25 7.13 9.48
C ARG A 65 -5.19 6.47 10.49
N ARG A 66 -4.88 5.22 10.86
CA ARG A 66 -5.56 4.52 11.95
C ARG A 66 -5.20 5.24 13.26
N ARG A 67 -6.13 5.27 14.21
CA ARG A 67 -5.77 5.69 15.57
C ARG A 67 -4.84 4.64 16.17
N SER A 68 -3.81 5.08 16.88
CA SER A 68 -2.88 4.19 17.59
C SER A 68 -3.65 3.11 18.38
N GLY A 69 -3.34 1.84 18.13
CA GLY A 69 -3.97 0.68 18.76
C GLY A 69 -5.18 0.05 18.04
N GLN A 70 -5.61 0.55 16.88
CA GLN A 70 -6.66 -0.12 16.08
C GLN A 70 -6.08 -1.20 15.16
N SER A 71 -6.55 -2.44 15.32
CA SER A 71 -6.19 -3.55 14.42
C SER A 71 -6.76 -3.32 13.01
N PRO A 72 -6.07 -3.84 11.96
CA PRO A 72 -6.63 -3.89 10.61
C PRO A 72 -7.97 -4.64 10.59
N PRO A 73 -8.94 -4.23 9.75
CA PRO A 73 -10.21 -4.94 9.65
C PRO A 73 -9.96 -6.36 9.17
N SER A 74 -10.70 -7.30 9.74
CA SER A 74 -10.57 -8.71 9.37
C SER A 74 -10.92 -8.92 7.90
N ARG A 75 -10.33 -9.96 7.31
CA ARG A 75 -10.55 -10.36 5.92
C ARG A 75 -12.04 -10.53 5.59
N LEU A 76 -12.80 -11.13 6.49
CA LEU A 76 -14.25 -11.33 6.33
C LEU A 76 -15.02 -10.01 6.28
N CYS A 77 -14.63 -9.04 7.11
CA CYS A 77 -15.26 -7.72 7.13
C CYS A 77 -15.01 -6.95 5.83
N VAL A 78 -13.78 -7.00 5.31
CA VAL A 78 -13.45 -6.40 4.02
C VAL A 78 -14.20 -7.11 2.88
N GLN A 79 -14.30 -8.44 2.87
CA GLN A 79 -15.08 -9.15 1.86
C GLN A 79 -16.57 -8.79 1.91
N ALA A 80 -17.15 -8.70 3.11
CA ALA A 80 -18.55 -8.32 3.28
C ALA A 80 -18.83 -6.91 2.78
N LEU A 81 -17.94 -5.95 3.07
CA LEU A 81 -17.96 -4.61 2.52
C LEU A 81 -17.98 -4.63 0.98
N LEU A 82 -17.00 -5.29 0.34
CA LEU A 82 -16.90 -5.31 -1.13
C LEU A 82 -18.15 -5.93 -1.78
N LEU A 83 -18.68 -7.01 -1.20
CA LEU A 83 -19.93 -7.62 -1.66
C LEU A 83 -21.14 -6.68 -1.48
N ALA A 84 -21.19 -5.94 -0.37
CA ALA A 84 -22.27 -5.01 -0.10
C ALA A 84 -22.25 -3.80 -1.03
N VAL A 85 -21.08 -3.30 -1.43
CA VAL A 85 -20.95 -2.25 -2.44
C VAL A 85 -21.59 -2.71 -3.75
N VAL A 86 -21.28 -3.92 -4.23
CA VAL A 86 -21.89 -4.47 -5.46
C VAL A 86 -23.40 -4.61 -5.34
N ARG A 87 -23.91 -5.05 -4.18
CA ARG A 87 -25.35 -5.17 -3.93
C ARG A 87 -26.04 -3.81 -3.82
N GLY A 88 -25.34 -2.80 -3.29
CA GLY A 88 -25.84 -1.45 -3.08
C GLY A 88 -25.98 -0.63 -4.36
N LEU A 89 -25.31 -1.02 -5.46
CA LEU A 89 -25.35 -0.30 -6.75
C LEU A 89 -26.76 -0.10 -7.31
N GLY A 90 -27.70 -0.99 -7.00
CA GLY A 90 -29.10 -0.89 -7.43
C GLY A 90 -30.06 -0.35 -6.36
N ASP A 91 -29.61 -0.11 -5.13
CA ASP A 91 -30.47 0.39 -4.04
C ASP A 91 -30.49 1.92 -4.06
N LYS A 92 -31.66 2.51 -4.28
CA LYS A 92 -31.86 3.97 -4.30
C LYS A 92 -31.51 4.66 -2.98
N ARG A 93 -31.39 3.90 -1.88
CA ARG A 93 -31.00 4.42 -0.57
C ARG A 93 -29.48 4.50 -0.39
N CYS A 94 -28.71 3.86 -1.25
CA CYS A 94 -27.26 3.98 -1.24
C CYS A 94 -26.85 5.25 -1.99
N ALA A 95 -26.23 6.19 -1.28
CA ALA A 95 -25.72 7.43 -1.86
C ALA A 95 -24.23 7.35 -2.24
N LEU A 96 -23.59 6.19 -2.05
CA LEU A 96 -22.15 6.02 -2.20
C LEU A 96 -21.70 6.29 -3.64
N GLN A 97 -20.78 7.23 -3.79
CA GLN A 97 -20.13 7.60 -5.06
C GLN A 97 -18.62 7.34 -5.02
N VAL A 98 -17.99 7.40 -3.85
CA VAL A 98 -16.55 7.17 -3.69
C VAL A 98 -16.29 6.20 -2.54
N LEU A 99 -15.71 5.06 -2.85
CA LEU A 99 -15.16 4.12 -1.87
C LEU A 99 -13.64 4.27 -1.83
N ASP A 100 -13.09 4.76 -0.72
CA ASP A 100 -11.65 4.93 -0.53
C ASP A 100 -11.06 3.88 0.41
N LEU A 101 -10.24 3.00 -0.16
CA LEU A 101 -9.55 1.91 0.52
C LEU A 101 -8.02 2.11 0.51
N CYS A 102 -7.52 3.28 0.15
CA CYS A 102 -6.08 3.57 0.10
C CYS A 102 -5.47 3.56 1.51
N GLY A 103 -4.34 2.86 1.70
CA GLY A 103 -3.72 2.67 3.02
C GLY A 103 -4.42 1.63 3.90
N LEU A 104 -5.32 0.83 3.33
CA LEU A 104 -5.89 -0.33 4.04
C LEU A 104 -4.89 -1.49 4.12
N GLN A 105 -3.92 -1.53 3.21
CA GLN A 105 -2.89 -2.58 3.13
C GLN A 105 -1.83 -2.33 4.21
N CYS A 106 -1.52 -3.36 5.00
CA CYS A 106 -0.35 -3.36 5.88
C CYS A 106 0.77 -4.08 5.13
N GLU A 107 1.89 -3.41 4.88
CA GLU A 107 3.03 -3.99 4.16
C GLU A 107 3.77 -5.03 5.02
N GLU A 108 3.84 -4.86 6.35
CA GLU A 108 4.64 -5.70 7.24
C GLU A 108 3.96 -5.91 8.60
N GLY A 109 3.98 -7.14 9.12
CA GLY A 109 3.46 -7.50 10.44
C GLY A 109 1.93 -7.56 10.55
N GLY A 110 1.26 -8.30 9.67
CA GLY A 110 -0.20 -8.46 9.73
C GLY A 110 -0.66 -9.25 10.96
N ALA A 111 -1.64 -8.72 11.69
CA ALA A 111 -2.51 -9.55 12.53
C ALA A 111 -3.05 -10.70 11.66
N VAL A 112 -3.06 -11.93 12.21
CA VAL A 112 -3.30 -13.22 11.51
C VAL A 112 -4.53 -13.20 10.58
N ASP A 113 -5.53 -12.37 10.87
CA ASP A 113 -6.80 -12.30 10.14
C ASP A 113 -6.94 -11.13 9.15
N SER A 114 -5.90 -10.31 8.96
CA SER A 114 -5.94 -9.13 8.07
C SER A 114 -5.79 -9.51 6.59
N MET A 115 -6.46 -8.76 5.70
CA MET A 115 -6.34 -8.99 4.26
C MET A 115 -5.08 -8.33 3.72
N GLY A 116 -4.08 -9.13 3.32
CA GLY A 116 -2.86 -8.62 2.67
C GLY A 116 -3.14 -7.89 1.35
N GLY A 117 -2.24 -6.98 0.95
CA GLY A 117 -2.43 -6.11 -0.21
C GLY A 117 -2.72 -6.83 -1.53
N TRP A 118 -2.07 -7.99 -1.76
CA TRP A 118 -2.35 -8.84 -2.93
C TRP A 118 -3.78 -9.39 -2.91
N SER A 119 -4.22 -9.91 -1.76
CA SER A 119 -5.56 -10.48 -1.59
C SER A 119 -6.64 -9.42 -1.78
N LEU A 120 -6.40 -8.20 -1.27
CA LEU A 120 -7.29 -7.05 -1.47
C LEU A 120 -7.37 -6.66 -2.94
N THR A 121 -6.23 -6.60 -3.64
CA THR A 121 -6.19 -6.29 -5.07
C THR A 121 -7.03 -7.28 -5.88
N VAL A 122 -6.88 -8.58 -5.62
CA VAL A 122 -7.66 -9.63 -6.30
C VAL A 122 -9.16 -9.52 -5.97
N ALA A 123 -9.51 -9.24 -4.72
CA ALA A 123 -10.90 -9.08 -4.30
C ALA A 123 -11.56 -7.84 -4.96
N LEU A 124 -10.84 -6.73 -5.04
CA LEU A 124 -11.29 -5.50 -5.72
C LEU A 124 -11.51 -5.72 -7.21
N CYS A 125 -10.56 -6.36 -7.88
CA CYS A 125 -10.73 -6.67 -9.30
C CYS A 125 -11.91 -7.61 -9.52
N SER A 126 -12.12 -8.59 -8.64
CA SER A 126 -13.27 -9.50 -8.71
C SER A 126 -14.59 -8.75 -8.51
N MET A 127 -14.63 -7.81 -7.57
CA MET A 127 -15.79 -6.94 -7.31
C MET A 127 -16.16 -6.12 -8.55
N VAL A 128 -15.19 -5.45 -9.18
CA VAL A 128 -15.39 -4.65 -10.40
C VAL A 128 -15.88 -5.52 -11.55
N LEU A 129 -15.25 -6.67 -11.78
CA LEU A 129 -15.63 -7.59 -12.85
C LEU A 129 -17.01 -8.22 -12.63
N GLN A 130 -17.37 -8.53 -11.38
CA GLN A 130 -18.72 -9.01 -11.03
C GLN A 130 -19.79 -7.95 -11.26
N ALA A 131 -19.53 -6.71 -10.85
CA ALA A 131 -20.47 -5.60 -11.06
C ALA A 131 -20.69 -5.33 -12.56
N LYS A 132 -19.63 -5.39 -13.37
CA LYS A 132 -19.73 -5.33 -14.84
C LYS A 132 -20.58 -6.47 -15.39
N GLY A 133 -20.34 -7.71 -14.96
CA GLY A 133 -21.11 -8.87 -15.40
C GLY A 133 -22.58 -8.81 -15.01
N ALA A 134 -22.90 -8.25 -13.85
CA ALA A 134 -24.27 -8.02 -13.41
C ALA A 134 -24.97 -6.95 -14.27
N ALA A 135 -24.29 -5.86 -14.57
CA ALA A 135 -24.81 -4.79 -15.43
C ALA A 135 -25.04 -5.25 -16.88
N GLN A 136 -24.16 -6.10 -17.43
CA GLN A 136 -24.29 -6.65 -18.78
C GLN A 136 -25.30 -7.82 -18.87
N GLY A 137 -25.69 -8.41 -17.73
CA GLY A 137 -26.54 -9.61 -17.64
C GLY A 137 -28.02 -9.38 -17.29
N GLY A 138 -28.47 -8.14 -17.06
CA GLY A 138 -29.89 -7.85 -16.80
C GLY A 138 -30.70 -7.83 -18.11
N PRO A 139 -31.95 -8.36 -18.18
CA PRO A 139 -32.88 -8.88 -17.16
C PRO A 139 -33.12 -10.41 -17.23
N HIS A 140 -32.36 -11.14 -18.05
CA HIS A 140 -32.62 -12.57 -18.31
C HIS A 140 -32.23 -13.46 -17.13
N ARG A 141 -31.06 -13.21 -16.51
CA ARG A 141 -30.57 -14.03 -15.39
C ARG A 141 -31.26 -13.74 -14.07
N GLU A 142 -31.73 -12.52 -13.86
CA GLU A 142 -32.50 -12.15 -12.68
C GLU A 142 -33.91 -12.75 -12.73
N ARG A 143 -34.60 -12.67 -13.88
CA ARG A 143 -35.84 -13.42 -14.13
C ARG A 143 -35.66 -14.92 -14.00
N GLU A 144 -34.52 -15.48 -14.40
CA GLU A 144 -34.26 -16.92 -14.28
C GLU A 144 -33.95 -17.35 -12.83
N ARG A 145 -33.26 -16.52 -12.06
CA ARG A 145 -33.02 -16.75 -10.62
C ARG A 145 -34.29 -16.54 -9.80
N GLU A 146 -35.10 -15.56 -10.14
CA GLU A 146 -36.42 -15.33 -9.54
C GLU A 146 -37.37 -16.48 -9.90
N ARG A 147 -37.39 -16.93 -11.16
CA ARG A 147 -38.11 -18.15 -11.57
C ARG A 147 -37.64 -19.39 -10.81
N LYS A 148 -36.33 -19.58 -10.59
CA LYS A 148 -35.81 -20.71 -9.81
C LYS A 148 -36.22 -20.63 -8.33
N ARG A 149 -36.18 -19.45 -7.72
CA ARG A 149 -36.64 -19.25 -6.33
C ARG A 149 -38.15 -19.47 -6.19
N VAL A 150 -38.94 -18.95 -7.14
CA VAL A 150 -40.40 -19.17 -7.18
C VAL A 150 -40.70 -20.65 -7.36
N LEU A 151 -40.02 -21.34 -8.28
CA LEU A 151 -40.16 -22.79 -8.48
C LEU A 151 -39.73 -23.63 -7.27
N GLU A 152 -38.72 -23.20 -6.51
CA GLU A 152 -38.32 -23.87 -5.26
C GLU A 152 -39.38 -23.67 -4.16
N THR A 153 -39.90 -22.45 -4.00
CA THR A 153 -41.00 -22.19 -3.05
C THR A 153 -42.31 -22.86 -3.44
N GLU A 154 -42.58 -23.01 -4.75
CA GLU A 154 -43.73 -23.78 -5.25
C GLU A 154 -43.54 -25.28 -5.02
N ARG A 155 -42.33 -25.82 -5.19
CA ARG A 155 -42.02 -27.23 -4.87
C ARG A 155 -42.11 -27.53 -3.38
N GLU A 156 -41.73 -26.58 -2.53
CA GLU A 156 -41.92 -26.68 -1.07
C GLU A 156 -43.40 -26.63 -0.71
N ARG A 157 -44.19 -25.74 -1.33
CA ARG A 157 -45.64 -25.68 -1.15
C ARG A 157 -46.35 -26.93 -1.68
N ASP A 158 -46.00 -27.42 -2.85
CA ASP A 158 -46.56 -28.66 -3.43
C ASP A 158 -46.13 -29.89 -2.64
N GLY A 159 -44.93 -29.88 -2.05
CA GLY A 159 -44.46 -30.92 -1.13
C GLY A 159 -45.24 -30.94 0.19
N VAL A 160 -45.70 -29.78 0.66
CA VAL A 160 -46.57 -29.64 1.83
C VAL A 160 -48.02 -30.02 1.48
N VAL A 161 -48.55 -29.58 0.33
CA VAL A 161 -49.91 -29.91 -0.14
C VAL A 161 -50.05 -31.40 -0.49
N LYS A 162 -49.01 -32.06 -1.03
CA LYS A 162 -49.01 -33.52 -1.24
C LYS A 162 -48.91 -34.33 0.06
N ARG A 163 -48.36 -33.76 1.14
CA ARG A 163 -48.40 -34.38 2.47
C ARG A 163 -49.78 -34.24 3.14
N GLU A 164 -50.56 -33.22 2.78
CA GLU A 164 -51.91 -33.01 3.30
C GLU A 164 -53.02 -33.72 2.49
N ARG A 165 -52.81 -34.01 1.19
CA ARG A 165 -53.80 -34.71 0.33
C ARG A 165 -53.56 -36.22 0.22
N GLY A 166 -53.29 -36.84 1.35
CA GLY A 166 -53.19 -38.29 1.49
C GLY A 166 -54.49 -38.99 1.90
N LEU A 167 -55.68 -38.49 1.52
CA LEU A 167 -56.97 -39.18 1.71
C LEU A 167 -57.96 -38.75 0.61
N GLY A 168 -58.48 -39.72 -0.16
CA GLY A 168 -59.71 -39.55 -0.96
C GLY A 168 -59.57 -39.66 -2.48
N ALA A 169 -60.32 -40.59 -3.05
CA ALA A 169 -60.34 -41.04 -4.44
C ALA A 169 -61.14 -40.13 -5.41
N GLY A 170 -61.00 -40.41 -6.71
CA GLY A 170 -62.07 -40.19 -7.71
C GLY A 170 -61.69 -39.24 -8.85
N GLY A 171 -61.77 -39.71 -10.09
CA GLY A 171 -61.28 -39.00 -11.28
C GLY A 171 -62.23 -37.96 -11.87
N ALA A 172 -61.71 -37.16 -12.81
CA ALA A 172 -62.40 -36.69 -14.01
C ALA A 172 -61.40 -35.96 -14.93
N ARG A 173 -61.47 -36.26 -16.24
CA ARG A 173 -60.75 -35.61 -17.34
C ARG A 173 -61.50 -34.34 -17.78
N GLY A 174 -60.79 -33.34 -18.30
CA GLY A 174 -61.35 -32.41 -19.27
C GLY A 174 -60.64 -31.06 -19.42
N GLN A 175 -60.15 -30.81 -20.66
CA GLN A 175 -59.98 -29.52 -21.34
C GLN A 175 -58.89 -28.54 -20.87
N GLU A 176 -57.88 -28.33 -21.73
CA GLU A 176 -57.30 -27.01 -22.05
C GLU A 176 -56.31 -27.17 -23.22
N LEU A 177 -56.85 -27.07 -24.44
CA LEU A 177 -56.09 -26.93 -25.70
C LEU A 177 -56.77 -25.79 -26.45
N ASP A 178 -56.34 -24.53 -26.24
CA ASP A 178 -56.45 -23.48 -27.28
C ASP A 178 -55.74 -22.13 -27.00
N GLU A 179 -55.03 -21.92 -25.89
CA GLU A 179 -54.40 -20.60 -25.63
C GLU A 179 -52.97 -20.42 -26.21
N GLU A 180 -52.29 -21.50 -26.63
CA GLU A 180 -50.88 -21.41 -27.07
C GLU A 180 -50.68 -20.85 -28.50
N ARG A 181 -51.72 -20.81 -29.34
CA ARG A 181 -51.58 -20.33 -30.72
C ARG A 181 -51.70 -18.81 -30.90
N ALA A 182 -52.28 -18.09 -29.94
CA ALA A 182 -52.51 -16.64 -30.06
C ALA A 182 -51.30 -15.77 -29.63
N LEU A 183 -50.43 -16.27 -28.75
CA LEU A 183 -49.27 -15.52 -28.21
C LEU A 183 -48.07 -15.47 -29.18
N GLY A 184 -47.98 -16.42 -30.13
CA GLY A 184 -46.88 -16.53 -31.09
C GLY A 184 -46.89 -15.46 -32.19
N VAL A 185 -48.06 -14.93 -32.55
CA VAL A 185 -48.20 -13.99 -33.68
C VAL A 185 -47.93 -12.53 -33.25
N ARG A 186 -48.26 -12.17 -32.00
CA ARG A 186 -48.10 -10.81 -31.47
C ARG A 186 -46.64 -10.42 -31.23
N ARG A 187 -45.78 -11.38 -30.85
CA ARG A 187 -44.33 -11.16 -30.63
C ARG A 187 -43.50 -10.97 -31.90
N ARG A 188 -44.03 -11.35 -33.06
CA ARG A 188 -43.32 -11.23 -34.36
C ARG A 188 -43.51 -9.84 -34.99
N MET A 189 -44.63 -9.17 -34.72
CA MET A 189 -44.97 -7.86 -35.30
C MET A 189 -44.32 -6.66 -34.57
N GLU A 190 -43.93 -6.80 -33.29
CA GLU A 190 -43.25 -5.73 -32.53
C GLU A 190 -41.74 -5.63 -32.83
N ARG A 191 -41.10 -6.71 -33.32
CA ARG A 191 -39.66 -6.70 -33.64
C ARG A 191 -39.32 -6.01 -34.96
N GLU A 192 -40.30 -5.82 -35.85
CA GLU A 192 -40.09 -5.18 -37.15
C GLU A 192 -40.37 -3.66 -37.14
N ARG A 193 -41.02 -3.12 -36.09
CA ARG A 193 -41.25 -1.66 -35.94
C ARG A 193 -40.11 -0.90 -35.26
N ALA A 194 -39.17 -1.58 -34.59
CA ALA A 194 -38.05 -0.93 -33.90
C ALA A 194 -36.78 -0.74 -34.77
N ARG A 195 -36.82 -1.13 -36.05
CA ARG A 195 -35.68 -1.06 -36.98
C ARG A 195 -35.74 0.08 -38.01
N GLY A 196 -36.68 1.01 -37.88
CA GLY A 196 -36.84 2.11 -38.84
C GLY A 196 -37.18 3.44 -38.21
N SER A 197 -36.18 4.15 -37.68
CA SER A 197 -36.15 5.64 -37.68
C SER A 197 -34.80 6.14 -37.16
N GLY A 198 -33.86 6.36 -38.07
CA GLY A 198 -32.73 7.25 -37.83
C GLY A 198 -33.11 8.70 -38.13
N GLY A 199 -32.56 9.65 -37.37
CA GLY A 199 -32.68 11.08 -37.62
C GLY A 199 -31.65 11.84 -36.79
N GLY A 200 -30.71 12.49 -37.45
CA GLY A 200 -29.61 13.23 -36.84
C GLY A 200 -30.00 14.59 -36.27
N GLY A 201 -29.15 15.13 -35.42
CA GLY A 201 -29.22 16.48 -34.89
C GLY A 201 -27.91 16.87 -34.21
N GLU A 202 -27.14 17.73 -34.88
CA GLU A 202 -25.92 18.35 -34.39
C GLU A 202 -26.18 19.20 -33.14
N ARG A 203 -25.25 19.21 -32.17
CA ARG A 203 -25.11 20.34 -31.23
C ARG A 203 -23.64 20.55 -30.84
N ALA A 204 -23.19 21.76 -31.16
CA ALA A 204 -21.85 22.26 -30.89
C ALA A 204 -21.61 22.62 -29.41
N GLY A 205 -20.40 22.29 -28.96
CA GLY A 205 -19.51 23.06 -28.08
C GLY A 205 -20.06 23.70 -26.80
N ARG A 206 -19.80 23.06 -25.65
CA ARG A 206 -19.57 23.71 -24.35
C ARG A 206 -18.60 22.91 -23.49
N GLY A 207 -17.53 23.59 -23.04
CA GLY A 207 -16.81 23.40 -21.76
C GLY A 207 -16.34 21.99 -21.39
N ARG A 208 -15.03 21.79 -21.46
CA ARG A 208 -14.29 20.62 -20.94
C ARG A 208 -14.35 20.61 -19.39
N GLY A 209 -15.46 20.13 -18.84
CA GLY A 209 -15.54 19.60 -17.47
C GLY A 209 -15.25 18.11 -17.52
N ASP A 210 -14.51 17.58 -16.54
CA ASP A 210 -14.33 16.14 -16.37
C ASP A 210 -15.70 15.45 -16.42
N PRO A 211 -15.85 14.34 -17.15
CA PRO A 211 -17.14 13.66 -17.24
C PRO A 211 -17.56 13.20 -15.84
N GLU A 212 -18.74 13.64 -15.38
CA GLU A 212 -19.42 13.04 -14.23
C GLU A 212 -19.53 11.54 -14.51
N GLU A 213 -18.73 10.73 -13.81
CA GLU A 213 -18.76 9.28 -13.94
C GLU A 213 -20.07 8.79 -13.31
N ASP A 214 -20.94 8.22 -14.12
CA ASP A 214 -22.24 7.64 -13.73
C ASP A 214 -22.11 6.35 -12.85
N GLY A 215 -20.98 6.19 -12.13
CA GLY A 215 -20.64 5.00 -11.35
C GLY A 215 -19.84 5.31 -10.08
N VAL A 216 -19.70 4.31 -9.21
CA VAL A 216 -18.96 4.44 -7.95
C VAL A 216 -17.46 4.31 -8.21
N VAL A 217 -16.72 5.34 -7.82
CA VAL A 217 -15.26 5.42 -7.88
C VAL A 217 -14.67 4.64 -6.69
N VAL A 218 -13.89 3.62 -6.98
CA VAL A 218 -13.17 2.81 -6.00
C VAL A 218 -11.70 3.19 -6.03
N ARG A 219 -11.24 3.91 -5.00
CA ARG A 219 -9.83 4.28 -4.83
C ARG A 219 -9.11 3.23 -4.00
N ALA A 220 -8.01 2.71 -4.50
CA ALA A 220 -7.22 1.72 -3.78
C ALA A 220 -5.74 1.76 -4.17
N ASP A 221 -4.92 1.20 -3.30
CA ASP A 221 -3.56 0.79 -3.65
C ASP A 221 -3.63 -0.60 -4.28
N LEU A 222 -2.82 -0.84 -5.31
CA LEU A 222 -2.84 -2.09 -6.06
C LEU A 222 -1.49 -2.78 -5.96
N PHE A 223 -1.51 -4.08 -5.70
CA PHE A 223 -0.35 -4.95 -5.76
C PHE A 223 -0.55 -6.00 -6.86
N VAL A 224 0.29 -5.91 -7.90
CA VAL A 224 0.25 -6.75 -9.09
C VAL A 224 1.49 -7.63 -9.17
N ASN A 225 1.28 -8.92 -9.46
CA ASN A 225 2.35 -9.84 -9.86
C ASN A 225 1.89 -10.66 -11.07
N ALA A 226 2.74 -11.58 -11.55
CA ALA A 226 2.42 -12.43 -12.70
C ALA A 226 1.07 -13.16 -12.58
N ARG A 227 0.64 -13.53 -11.36
CA ARG A 227 -0.63 -14.25 -11.11
C ARG A 227 -1.86 -13.35 -11.12
N SER A 228 -1.73 -12.08 -10.73
CA SER A 228 -2.85 -11.13 -10.69
C SER A 228 -2.92 -10.21 -11.91
N TRP A 229 -1.84 -10.11 -12.70
CA TRP A 229 -1.70 -9.28 -13.89
C TRP A 229 -2.95 -9.23 -14.78
N GLU A 230 -3.39 -10.37 -15.33
CA GLU A 230 -4.52 -10.40 -16.27
C GLU A 230 -5.83 -9.92 -15.64
N ARG A 231 -6.04 -10.26 -14.36
CA ARG A 231 -7.24 -9.86 -13.63
C ARG A 231 -7.24 -8.35 -13.36
N VAL A 232 -6.10 -7.78 -12.99
CA VAL A 232 -5.95 -6.33 -12.78
C VAL A 232 -6.12 -5.58 -14.09
N ARG A 233 -5.48 -6.03 -15.16
CA ARG A 233 -5.63 -5.45 -16.50
C ARG A 233 -7.10 -5.45 -16.95
N ALA A 234 -7.80 -6.57 -16.78
CA ALA A 234 -9.21 -6.70 -17.13
C ALA A 234 -10.11 -5.78 -16.29
N ALA A 235 -9.82 -5.62 -14.99
CA ALA A 235 -10.59 -4.75 -14.10
C ALA A 235 -10.34 -3.25 -14.37
N LEU A 236 -9.11 -2.84 -14.66
CA LEU A 236 -8.80 -1.46 -15.04
C LEU A 236 -9.39 -1.09 -16.41
N SER A 237 -9.45 -2.06 -17.34
CA SER A 237 -10.06 -1.87 -18.66
C SER A 237 -11.60 -2.00 -18.64
N ALA A 238 -12.19 -2.34 -17.49
CA ALA A 238 -13.62 -2.59 -17.40
C ALA A 238 -14.39 -1.27 -17.28
N SER A 239 -15.26 -1.00 -18.27
CA SER A 239 -16.34 -0.03 -18.11
C SER A 239 -17.52 -0.66 -17.37
N GLY A 240 -18.02 -0.01 -16.33
CA GLY A 240 -19.16 -0.49 -15.56
C GLY A 240 -19.57 0.47 -14.45
N PRO A 241 -20.50 0.07 -13.57
CA PRO A 241 -20.96 0.90 -12.46
C PRO A 241 -19.91 1.07 -11.35
N LEU A 242 -18.78 0.38 -11.44
CA LEU A 242 -17.62 0.52 -10.55
C LEU A 242 -16.39 0.88 -11.39
N CYS A 243 -15.71 1.96 -11.03
CA CYS A 243 -14.48 2.42 -11.68
C CYS A 243 -13.32 2.29 -10.69
N LEU A 244 -12.24 1.59 -11.05
CA LEU A 244 -11.08 1.41 -10.17
C LEU A 244 -10.03 2.51 -10.42
N HIS A 245 -9.68 3.27 -9.39
CA HIS A 245 -8.63 4.29 -9.42
C HIS A 245 -7.47 3.88 -8.52
N CYS A 246 -6.30 3.67 -9.13
CA CYS A 246 -5.09 3.32 -8.42
C CYS A 246 -4.41 4.58 -7.85
N ARG A 247 -4.10 4.56 -6.54
CA ARG A 247 -3.34 5.62 -5.87
C ARG A 247 -1.86 5.29 -5.72
N TYR A 248 -1.56 4.10 -5.22
CA TYR A 248 -0.20 3.53 -5.22
C TYR A 248 -0.19 2.19 -5.95
N LEU A 249 0.79 2.01 -6.83
CA LEU A 249 0.96 0.77 -7.60
C LEU A 249 2.25 0.07 -7.18
N ARG A 250 2.13 -1.10 -6.55
CA ARG A 250 3.23 -2.05 -6.34
C ARG A 250 3.17 -3.13 -7.42
N VAL A 251 4.28 -3.36 -8.09
CA VAL A 251 4.43 -4.45 -9.07
C VAL A 251 5.63 -5.32 -8.72
N GLU A 252 5.46 -6.63 -8.83
CA GLU A 252 6.52 -7.61 -8.55
C GLU A 252 6.66 -8.62 -9.68
N GLU A 253 7.91 -8.83 -10.10
CA GLU A 253 8.25 -9.80 -11.15
C GLU A 253 7.46 -9.55 -12.46
N ILE A 254 7.24 -8.28 -12.82
CA ILE A 254 6.51 -7.89 -14.04
C ILE A 254 7.48 -7.22 -15.03
N PRO A 255 7.50 -7.61 -16.32
CA PRO A 255 8.37 -6.97 -17.29
C PRO A 255 7.93 -5.53 -17.61
N ALA A 256 8.89 -4.70 -18.00
CA ALA A 256 8.68 -3.27 -18.25
C ALA A 256 7.54 -2.97 -19.25
N LEU A 257 7.41 -3.77 -20.32
CA LEU A 257 6.34 -3.59 -21.31
C LEU A 257 4.95 -3.79 -20.70
N SER A 258 4.78 -4.80 -19.86
CA SER A 258 3.52 -5.05 -19.15
C SER A 258 3.25 -3.91 -18.16
N ILE A 259 4.25 -3.45 -17.43
CA ILE A 259 4.11 -2.29 -16.55
C ILE A 259 3.64 -1.06 -17.33
N ALA A 260 4.23 -0.77 -18.50
CA ALA A 260 3.81 0.33 -19.37
C ALA A 260 2.35 0.20 -19.84
N VAL A 261 1.90 -1.02 -20.15
CA VAL A 261 0.49 -1.29 -20.47
C VAL A 261 -0.43 -1.00 -19.28
N LEU A 262 -0.05 -1.33 -18.04
CA LEU A 262 -0.84 -0.95 -16.87
C LEU A 262 -0.91 0.56 -16.71
N LEU A 263 0.23 1.25 -16.82
CA LEU A 263 0.27 2.71 -16.71
C LEU A 263 -0.66 3.38 -17.72
N ALA A 264 -0.73 2.87 -18.95
CA ALA A 264 -1.64 3.37 -19.97
C ALA A 264 -3.14 3.19 -19.62
N LEU A 265 -3.49 2.27 -18.71
CA LEU A 265 -4.85 2.05 -18.24
C LEU A 265 -5.20 2.87 -16.99
N LEU A 266 -4.20 3.47 -16.32
CA LEU A 266 -4.42 4.25 -15.11
C LEU A 266 -4.84 5.68 -15.42
N ARG A 267 -5.57 6.31 -14.50
CA ARG A 267 -5.90 7.74 -14.60
C ARG A 267 -4.69 8.60 -14.19
N PRO A 268 -4.28 9.56 -15.03
CA PRO A 268 -3.14 10.44 -14.75
C PRO A 268 -3.19 11.16 -13.38
N ALA A 269 -4.38 11.59 -12.97
CA ALA A 269 -4.56 12.37 -11.74
C ALA A 269 -4.57 11.51 -10.45
N SER A 270 -4.66 10.18 -10.53
CA SER A 270 -4.85 9.34 -9.34
C SER A 270 -3.56 8.77 -8.77
N LEU A 271 -2.55 8.50 -9.61
CA LEU A 271 -1.32 7.83 -9.18
C LEU A 271 -0.38 8.80 -8.43
N LEU A 272 -0.09 8.50 -7.17
CA LEU A 272 0.84 9.24 -6.32
C LEU A 272 2.18 8.54 -6.18
N GLY A 273 2.22 7.21 -6.31
CA GLY A 273 3.49 6.50 -6.22
C GLY A 273 3.49 5.14 -6.87
N MET A 274 4.71 4.74 -7.23
CA MET A 274 5.00 3.48 -7.87
C MET A 274 6.14 2.76 -7.16
N ASP A 275 5.98 1.46 -6.99
CA ASP A 275 6.95 0.58 -6.38
C ASP A 275 7.14 -0.65 -7.28
N ILE A 276 8.32 -0.76 -7.89
CA ILE A 276 8.67 -1.87 -8.77
C ILE A 276 9.68 -2.72 -8.03
N ARG A 277 9.37 -3.99 -7.79
CA ARG A 277 10.27 -4.93 -7.13
C ARG A 277 10.60 -6.13 -8.00
N TYR A 278 11.80 -6.68 -7.82
CA TYR A 278 12.26 -7.96 -8.38
C TYR A 278 12.03 -8.10 -9.90
N SER A 279 12.09 -6.99 -10.63
CA SER A 279 11.81 -6.94 -12.06
C SER A 279 13.11 -6.68 -12.82
N SER A 280 13.46 -7.52 -13.79
CA SER A 280 14.63 -7.33 -14.65
C SER A 280 14.38 -6.25 -15.70
N LEU A 281 14.27 -5.00 -15.24
CA LEU A 281 13.94 -3.87 -16.12
C LEU A 281 15.05 -3.58 -17.12
N GLY A 282 16.32 -3.68 -16.70
CA GLY A 282 17.42 -3.12 -17.46
C GLY A 282 17.32 -1.59 -17.61
N VAL A 283 18.30 -0.98 -18.26
CA VAL A 283 18.23 0.45 -18.61
C VAL A 283 17.14 0.73 -19.64
N SER A 284 16.95 -0.18 -20.61
CA SER A 284 15.94 -0.06 -21.66
C SER A 284 14.51 -0.10 -21.09
N GLY A 285 14.26 -0.91 -20.07
CA GLY A 285 12.97 -0.92 -19.37
C GLY A 285 12.72 0.39 -18.63
N LEU A 286 13.71 0.97 -17.95
CA LEU A 286 13.55 2.29 -17.32
C LEU A 286 13.34 3.41 -18.36
N ALA A 287 14.09 3.38 -19.46
CA ALA A 287 13.93 4.32 -20.56
C ALA A 287 12.53 4.24 -21.20
N LEU A 288 11.88 3.06 -21.17
CA LEU A 288 10.49 2.88 -21.57
C LEU A 288 9.50 3.40 -20.51
N LEU A 289 9.76 3.11 -19.22
CA LEU A 289 8.84 3.40 -18.13
C LEU A 289 8.79 4.87 -17.72
N LEU A 290 9.92 5.57 -17.71
CA LEU A 290 9.96 6.97 -17.26
C LEU A 290 9.11 7.91 -18.14
N PRO A 291 9.15 7.80 -19.49
CA PRO A 291 8.20 8.52 -20.34
C PRO A 291 6.74 8.13 -20.10
N ALA A 292 6.46 6.87 -19.74
CA ALA A 292 5.11 6.43 -19.40
C ALA A 292 4.64 6.97 -18.03
N LEU A 293 5.57 7.36 -17.14
CA LEU A 293 5.28 7.98 -15.85
C LEU A 293 5.16 9.50 -15.89
N ALA A 294 5.79 10.16 -16.88
CA ALA A 294 5.73 11.61 -17.05
C ALA A 294 4.29 12.20 -17.12
N PRO A 295 3.28 11.51 -17.69
CA PRO A 295 1.90 12.01 -17.71
C PRO A 295 1.21 12.07 -16.34
N PHE A 296 1.81 11.57 -15.25
CA PHE A 296 1.21 11.55 -13.92
C PHE A 296 1.69 12.73 -13.07
N PRO A 297 0.98 13.88 -13.07
CA PRO A 297 1.48 15.12 -12.46
C PRO A 297 1.50 15.10 -10.92
N ALA A 298 0.87 14.10 -10.30
CA ALA A 298 0.80 13.93 -8.85
C ALA A 298 1.78 12.87 -8.33
N LEU A 299 2.57 12.24 -9.20
CA LEU A 299 3.53 11.21 -8.82
C LEU A 299 4.64 11.83 -7.97
N SER A 300 4.69 11.46 -6.69
CA SER A 300 5.66 11.96 -5.73
C SER A 300 6.60 10.89 -5.19
N SER A 301 6.31 9.61 -5.42
CA SER A 301 7.11 8.49 -4.93
C SER A 301 7.44 7.50 -6.05
N LEU A 302 8.73 7.26 -6.27
CA LEU A 302 9.21 6.20 -7.15
C LEU A 302 10.18 5.30 -6.37
N ARG A 303 9.85 4.01 -6.27
CA ARG A 303 10.70 3.00 -5.64
C ARG A 303 11.04 1.92 -6.65
N LEU A 304 12.34 1.67 -6.82
CA LEU A 304 12.89 0.66 -7.70
C LEU A 304 13.74 -0.28 -6.86
N HIS A 305 13.16 -1.42 -6.49
CA HIS A 305 13.81 -2.38 -5.60
C HIS A 305 14.25 -3.63 -6.31
N TYR A 306 15.54 -3.97 -6.21
CA TYR A 306 16.12 -5.16 -6.86
C TYR A 306 15.79 -5.23 -8.36
N CYS A 307 15.68 -4.07 -9.01
CA CYS A 307 15.38 -3.95 -10.42
C CYS A 307 16.68 -3.99 -11.22
N ASN A 308 17.30 -5.17 -11.34
CA ASN A 308 18.60 -5.32 -11.99
C ASN A 308 18.69 -4.49 -13.29
N LEU A 309 19.60 -3.52 -13.34
CA LEU A 309 19.75 -2.63 -14.49
C LEU A 309 20.56 -3.24 -15.63
N ASP A 310 21.13 -4.45 -15.43
CA ASP A 310 22.01 -5.15 -16.39
C ASP A 310 23.06 -4.20 -17.01
N MET A 311 23.60 -3.30 -16.17
CA MET A 311 24.62 -2.33 -16.55
C MET A 311 25.96 -3.05 -16.60
N ARG A 312 26.38 -3.47 -17.81
CA ARG A 312 27.77 -3.85 -18.06
C ARG A 312 28.54 -2.59 -18.42
N TRP A 313 29.24 -2.04 -17.44
CA TRP A 313 30.01 -0.79 -17.53
C TRP A 313 31.18 -0.83 -18.54
N ASP A 314 31.42 -1.97 -19.20
CA ASP A 314 32.46 -2.18 -20.20
C ASP A 314 32.03 -1.83 -21.63
N GLN A 315 30.74 -1.54 -21.87
CA GLN A 315 30.19 -1.26 -23.20
C GLN A 315 29.97 0.24 -23.45
N SER A 316 30.29 0.68 -24.67
CA SER A 316 30.00 2.01 -25.18
C SER A 316 28.48 2.24 -25.31
N GLY A 317 27.98 3.40 -24.85
CA GLY A 317 26.55 3.79 -24.93
C GLY A 317 25.80 3.81 -23.57
N GLN A 318 26.39 3.30 -22.50
CA GLN A 318 25.73 3.24 -21.17
C GLN A 318 25.53 4.62 -20.52
N GLU A 319 26.48 5.53 -20.67
CA GLU A 319 26.33 6.91 -20.17
C GLU A 319 25.17 7.65 -20.87
N GLU A 320 24.92 7.37 -22.15
CA GLU A 320 23.80 7.96 -22.88
C GLU A 320 22.47 7.41 -22.37
N ALA A 321 22.39 6.09 -22.18
CA ALA A 321 21.20 5.44 -21.65
C ALA A 321 20.89 5.91 -20.21
N LEU A 322 21.92 6.07 -19.36
CA LEU A 322 21.78 6.64 -18.03
C LEU A 322 21.37 8.12 -18.08
N ARG A 323 21.90 8.89 -19.03
CA ARG A 323 21.50 10.28 -19.25
C ARG A 323 20.03 10.38 -19.67
N ASP A 324 19.53 9.42 -20.44
CA ASP A 324 18.12 9.35 -20.81
C ASP A 324 17.23 8.95 -19.63
N VAL A 325 17.70 8.05 -18.76
CA VAL A 325 17.06 7.77 -17.46
C VAL A 325 17.02 9.04 -16.60
N ALA A 326 18.12 9.77 -16.49
CA ALA A 326 18.17 11.03 -15.74
C ALA A 326 17.21 12.10 -16.31
N LYS A 327 17.16 12.25 -17.64
CA LYS A 327 16.18 13.12 -18.31
C LYS A 327 14.74 12.67 -18.02
N GLY A 328 14.48 11.37 -18.01
CA GLY A 328 13.18 10.80 -17.68
C GLY A 328 12.77 11.10 -16.23
N LEU A 329 13.67 10.93 -15.28
CA LEU A 329 13.46 11.31 -13.88
C LEU A 329 13.18 12.80 -13.72
N GLY A 330 13.91 13.65 -14.45
CA GLY A 330 13.69 15.10 -14.45
C GLY A 330 12.32 15.55 -14.94
N LYS A 331 11.58 14.70 -15.67
CA LYS A 331 10.18 14.97 -16.07
C LYS A 331 9.18 14.70 -14.94
N LEU A 332 9.59 14.07 -13.85
CA LEU A 332 8.73 13.77 -12.70
C LEU A 332 8.73 14.98 -11.74
N GLU A 333 8.00 16.03 -12.10
CA GLU A 333 8.10 17.35 -11.46
C GLU A 333 7.75 17.40 -9.97
N ARG A 334 6.97 16.43 -9.47
CA ARG A 334 6.54 16.35 -8.07
C ARG A 334 7.26 15.26 -7.27
N LEU A 335 8.32 14.67 -7.82
CA LEU A 335 9.04 13.59 -7.15
C LEU A 335 9.71 14.10 -5.87
N GLN A 336 9.32 13.54 -4.73
CA GLN A 336 9.84 13.86 -3.40
C GLN A 336 10.49 12.65 -2.73
N ARG A 337 10.07 11.44 -3.11
CA ARG A 337 10.60 10.18 -2.61
C ARG A 337 11.20 9.38 -3.75
N LEU A 338 12.48 9.06 -3.62
CA LEU A 338 13.21 8.19 -4.54
C LEU A 338 13.92 7.09 -3.75
N SER A 339 13.61 5.85 -4.09
CA SER A 339 14.25 4.67 -3.49
C SER A 339 14.84 3.82 -4.59
N LEU A 340 16.15 3.58 -4.52
CA LEU A 340 16.92 2.80 -5.48
C LEU A 340 17.73 1.76 -4.71
N THR A 341 17.37 0.48 -4.82
CA THR A 341 18.15 -0.60 -4.17
C THR A 341 18.81 -1.52 -5.18
N ALA A 342 20.06 -1.89 -4.87
CA ALA A 342 20.83 -2.91 -5.58
C ALA A 342 21.03 -2.66 -7.08
N LEU A 343 21.03 -1.39 -7.51
CA LEU A 343 21.23 -1.01 -8.92
C LEU A 343 22.71 -0.86 -9.32
N ARG A 344 23.65 -0.93 -8.35
CA ARG A 344 25.12 -0.80 -8.52
C ARG A 344 25.53 0.33 -9.48
N LEU A 345 25.44 1.58 -9.01
CA LEU A 345 25.63 2.81 -9.79
C LEU A 345 26.80 3.68 -9.27
N PRO A 346 28.04 3.16 -9.19
CA PRO A 346 29.15 3.92 -8.61
C PRO A 346 29.52 5.12 -9.48
N GLY A 347 29.58 6.32 -8.91
CA GLY A 347 30.02 7.57 -9.55
C GLY A 347 28.97 8.30 -10.38
N HIS A 348 27.74 7.77 -10.43
CA HIS A 348 26.71 8.20 -11.38
C HIS A 348 25.51 8.88 -10.72
N LEU A 349 25.52 9.02 -9.40
CA LEU A 349 24.38 9.56 -8.65
C LEU A 349 24.11 11.03 -9.02
N ARG A 350 25.17 11.81 -9.26
CA ARG A 350 25.06 13.19 -9.76
C ARG A 350 24.26 13.27 -11.05
N MET A 351 24.50 12.36 -12.00
CA MET A 351 23.81 12.37 -13.28
C MET A 351 22.30 12.14 -13.09
N LEU A 352 21.93 11.19 -12.22
CA LEU A 352 20.54 10.83 -11.95
C LEU A 352 19.76 11.92 -11.21
N LEU A 353 20.36 12.53 -10.19
CA LEU A 353 19.64 13.43 -9.30
C LEU A 353 19.67 14.89 -9.76
N SER A 354 20.69 15.31 -10.50
CA SER A 354 20.85 16.73 -10.90
C SER A 354 19.74 17.27 -11.81
N GLY A 355 18.99 16.40 -12.48
CA GLY A 355 17.88 16.77 -13.35
C GLY A 355 16.53 16.95 -12.64
N LEU A 356 16.45 16.65 -11.33
CA LEU A 356 15.20 16.75 -10.57
C LEU A 356 14.87 18.22 -10.27
N SER A 357 13.64 18.63 -10.54
CA SER A 357 13.18 20.02 -10.39
C SER A 357 12.89 20.43 -8.94
N GLN A 358 12.60 19.46 -8.07
CA GLN A 358 12.31 19.67 -6.66
C GLN A 358 13.30 18.92 -5.77
N PRO A 359 13.64 19.47 -4.60
CA PRO A 359 14.55 18.80 -3.69
C PRO A 359 13.83 17.60 -3.02
N LEU A 360 14.54 16.48 -2.83
CA LEU A 360 13.95 15.25 -2.33
C LEU A 360 13.77 15.31 -0.81
N GLU A 361 12.67 14.75 -0.30
CA GLU A 361 12.43 14.59 1.13
C GLU A 361 12.84 13.19 1.62
N VAL A 362 12.73 12.18 0.76
CA VAL A 362 13.11 10.80 1.08
C VAL A 362 14.03 10.27 0.01
N LEU A 363 15.24 9.88 0.41
CA LEU A 363 16.25 9.30 -0.45
C LEU A 363 16.77 8.01 0.17
N GLU A 364 16.48 6.90 -0.49
CA GLU A 364 16.89 5.57 -0.04
C GLU A 364 17.80 4.96 -1.12
N LEU A 365 19.05 4.72 -0.74
CA LEU A 365 20.13 4.24 -1.61
C LEU A 365 20.82 2.95 -1.10
N PRO A 366 20.12 1.93 -0.56
CA PRO A 366 20.80 0.72 -0.10
C PRO A 366 21.49 -0.07 -1.21
N TYR A 367 22.63 -0.70 -0.89
CA TYR A 367 23.35 -1.61 -1.79
C TYR A 367 23.72 -0.99 -3.16
N LEU A 368 24.05 0.31 -3.22
CA LEU A 368 24.40 0.97 -4.49
C LEU A 368 25.90 1.02 -4.80
N SER A 369 26.75 0.62 -3.84
CA SER A 369 28.20 0.74 -3.96
C SER A 369 28.63 2.19 -4.23
N LEU A 370 28.09 3.14 -3.45
CA LEU A 370 28.36 4.58 -3.61
C LEU A 370 29.86 4.88 -3.56
N SER A 371 30.32 5.71 -4.50
CA SER A 371 31.69 6.20 -4.55
C SER A 371 31.87 7.46 -3.68
N PRO A 372 33.12 7.83 -3.32
CA PRO A 372 33.37 9.11 -2.65
C PRO A 372 32.87 10.33 -3.43
N ALA A 373 32.85 10.26 -4.76
CA ALA A 373 32.31 11.31 -5.63
C ALA A 373 30.79 11.45 -5.50
N ASP A 374 30.06 10.34 -5.34
CA ASP A 374 28.60 10.36 -5.11
C ASP A 374 28.26 11.03 -3.79
N LEU A 375 28.98 10.67 -2.72
CA LEU A 375 28.79 11.27 -1.39
C LEU A 375 29.18 12.75 -1.39
N SER A 376 30.26 13.11 -2.09
CA SER A 376 30.67 14.51 -2.27
C SER A 376 29.55 15.31 -2.95
N TYR A 377 28.97 14.78 -4.03
CA TYR A 377 27.81 15.38 -4.68
C TYR A 377 26.62 15.52 -3.72
N LEU A 378 26.22 14.44 -3.02
CA LEU A 378 25.08 14.47 -2.10
C LEU A 378 25.26 15.57 -1.04
N SER A 379 26.45 15.68 -0.47
CA SER A 379 26.77 16.67 0.58
C SER A 379 26.63 18.14 0.13
N CYS A 380 26.69 18.39 -1.17
CA CYS A 380 26.58 19.71 -1.78
C CYS A 380 25.34 19.84 -2.69
N SER A 381 24.47 18.83 -2.69
CA SER A 381 23.30 18.78 -3.56
C SER A 381 22.17 19.68 -3.02
N PRO A 382 21.27 20.17 -3.89
CA PRO A 382 20.08 20.91 -3.43
C PRO A 382 19.13 20.05 -2.59
N HIS A 383 19.30 18.72 -2.59
CA HIS A 383 18.50 17.79 -1.80
C HIS A 383 18.95 17.76 -0.33
N ALA A 384 20.23 18.04 -0.03
CA ALA A 384 20.83 17.80 1.29
C ALA A 384 20.03 18.40 2.46
N SER A 385 19.59 19.66 2.33
CA SER A 385 18.88 20.37 3.39
C SER A 385 17.39 20.02 3.50
N SER A 386 16.78 19.39 2.48
CA SER A 386 15.36 19.00 2.49
C SER A 386 15.12 17.56 2.95
N LEU A 387 16.17 16.74 3.01
CA LEU A 387 16.05 15.32 3.35
C LEU A 387 15.50 15.13 4.76
N ARG A 388 14.35 14.46 4.84
CA ARG A 388 13.73 13.97 6.08
C ARG A 388 14.11 12.53 6.36
N ARG A 389 14.33 11.73 5.32
CA ARG A 389 14.76 10.35 5.44
C ARG A 389 15.92 10.08 4.48
N LEU A 390 17.00 9.55 5.03
CA LEU A 390 18.18 9.15 4.29
C LEU A 390 18.56 7.72 4.68
N ASP A 391 18.61 6.83 3.71
CA ASP A 391 19.12 5.48 3.88
C ASP A 391 20.33 5.28 2.96
N LEU A 392 21.50 5.08 3.56
CA LEU A 392 22.75 4.77 2.86
C LEU A 392 23.25 3.37 3.23
N SER A 393 22.39 2.52 3.81
CA SER A 393 22.77 1.20 4.28
C SER A 393 23.49 0.37 3.22
N GLU A 394 24.42 -0.46 3.67
CA GLU A 394 25.11 -1.44 2.81
C GLU A 394 25.92 -0.80 1.68
N ASN A 395 26.31 0.46 1.88
CA ASN A 395 27.38 1.12 1.14
C ASN A 395 28.62 1.21 2.03
N LYS A 396 29.79 0.86 1.47
CA LYS A 396 31.05 0.94 2.21
C LYS A 396 31.41 2.40 2.46
N LEU A 397 31.36 2.83 3.71
CA LEU A 397 31.73 4.18 4.14
C LEU A 397 33.12 4.13 4.78
N ASP A 398 34.13 4.62 4.08
CA ASP A 398 35.51 4.68 4.54
C ASP A 398 35.93 6.10 4.99
N GLU A 399 37.19 6.28 5.34
CA GLU A 399 37.76 7.58 5.74
C GLU A 399 37.60 8.65 4.65
N ALA A 400 37.58 8.27 3.37
CA ALA A 400 37.41 9.21 2.26
C ALA A 400 35.97 9.76 2.19
N ALA A 401 34.99 9.00 2.66
CA ALA A 401 33.59 9.40 2.73
C ALA A 401 33.30 10.38 3.88
N LEU A 402 34.09 10.38 4.95
CA LEU A 402 33.81 11.12 6.19
C LEU A 402 33.56 12.63 5.99
N PRO A 403 34.40 13.39 5.25
CA PRO A 403 34.19 14.83 5.11
C PRO A 403 32.84 15.15 4.45
N SER A 404 32.46 14.37 3.45
CA SER A 404 31.21 14.50 2.72
C SER A 404 30.01 14.13 3.60
N LEU A 405 30.11 13.04 4.37
CA LEU A 405 29.05 12.61 5.30
C LEU A 405 28.82 13.63 6.42
N ARG A 406 29.88 14.13 7.05
CA ARG A 406 29.78 15.18 8.08
C ARG A 406 29.07 16.42 7.54
N ARG A 407 29.46 16.88 6.36
CA ARG A 407 28.81 18.01 5.69
C ARG A 407 27.35 17.72 5.38
N LEU A 408 27.04 16.54 4.85
CA LEU A 408 25.66 16.13 4.55
C LEU A 408 24.78 16.15 5.80
N LEU A 409 25.26 15.57 6.90
CA LEU A 409 24.55 15.58 8.19
C LEU A 409 24.37 17.00 8.73
N GLN A 410 25.37 17.87 8.60
CA GLN A 410 25.26 19.27 9.00
C GLN A 410 24.23 20.05 8.18
N GLN A 411 24.18 19.83 6.85
CA GLN A 411 23.19 20.45 5.98
C GLN A 411 21.77 19.95 6.27
N ALA A 412 21.63 18.65 6.57
CA ALA A 412 20.35 18.01 6.87
C ALA A 412 19.93 18.13 8.34
N ALA A 413 20.75 18.72 9.22
CA ALA A 413 20.58 18.66 10.67
C ALA A 413 19.22 19.17 11.18
N GLY A 414 18.60 20.12 10.46
CA GLY A 414 17.31 20.71 10.81
C GLY A 414 16.09 19.98 10.25
N SER A 415 16.26 19.07 9.29
CA SER A 415 15.16 18.39 8.57
C SER A 415 15.20 16.87 8.70
N LEU A 416 16.38 16.29 8.90
CA LEU A 416 16.59 14.84 8.92
C LEU A 416 15.94 14.21 10.15
N SER A 417 14.94 13.38 9.90
CA SER A 417 14.16 12.66 10.90
C SER A 417 14.50 11.17 10.99
N HIS A 418 14.95 10.57 9.89
CA HIS A 418 15.29 9.15 9.82
C HIS A 418 16.63 8.99 9.11
N LEU A 419 17.57 8.29 9.74
CA LEU A 419 18.87 7.99 9.17
C LEU A 419 19.19 6.51 9.34
N SER A 420 19.51 5.84 8.24
CA SER A 420 20.04 4.48 8.25
C SER A 420 21.44 4.45 7.62
N LEU A 421 22.39 3.96 8.41
CA LEU A 421 23.78 3.68 8.05
C LEU A 421 24.13 2.22 8.40
N SER A 422 23.14 1.33 8.36
CA SER A 422 23.32 -0.08 8.70
C SER A 422 24.20 -0.79 7.67
N GLY A 423 25.09 -1.68 8.10
CA GLY A 423 25.93 -2.45 7.18
C GLY A 423 26.96 -1.61 6.40
N CYS A 424 27.28 -0.40 6.89
CA CYS A 424 28.19 0.51 6.19
C CYS A 424 29.68 0.25 6.43
N GLY A 425 30.00 -0.72 7.30
CA GLY A 425 31.39 -1.05 7.67
C GLY A 425 32.04 -0.01 8.58
N LEU A 426 31.24 0.71 9.36
CA LEU A 426 31.73 1.74 10.29
C LEU A 426 32.51 1.08 11.44
N SER A 427 33.77 1.47 11.61
CA SER A 427 34.58 1.16 12.79
C SER A 427 34.34 2.17 13.91
N ASP A 428 34.79 1.88 15.12
CA ASP A 428 34.73 2.81 16.27
C ASP A 428 35.33 4.19 15.95
N GLY A 429 36.45 4.23 15.21
CA GLY A 429 37.12 5.48 14.81
C GLY A 429 36.28 6.29 13.83
N LEU A 430 35.76 5.66 12.78
CA LEU A 430 34.89 6.29 11.78
C LEU A 430 33.60 6.79 12.44
N LEU A 431 32.98 5.97 13.29
CA LEU A 431 31.78 6.36 14.02
C LEU A 431 32.07 7.53 14.95
N GLY A 432 33.13 7.45 15.76
CA GLY A 432 33.55 8.52 16.67
C GLY A 432 33.77 9.85 15.93
N ALA A 433 34.26 9.79 14.70
CA ALA A 433 34.38 10.94 13.83
C ALA A 433 33.01 11.49 13.36
N LEU A 434 31.98 10.67 13.18
CA LEU A 434 30.64 11.10 12.75
C LEU A 434 29.75 11.58 13.91
N LEU A 435 29.97 11.06 15.13
CA LEU A 435 29.18 11.35 16.32
C LEU A 435 28.89 12.84 16.58
N PRO A 436 29.86 13.78 16.46
CA PRO A 436 29.57 15.20 16.64
C PRO A 436 28.54 15.75 15.65
N SER A 437 28.56 15.27 14.40
CA SER A 437 27.62 15.71 13.37
C SER A 437 26.23 15.08 13.57
N LEU A 438 26.19 13.83 14.03
CA LEU A 438 24.94 13.16 14.43
C LEU A 438 24.27 13.87 15.61
N GLY A 439 25.05 14.27 16.62
CA GLY A 439 24.55 15.03 17.76
C GLY A 439 23.93 16.40 17.39
N CYS A 440 24.29 16.96 16.23
CA CYS A 440 23.68 18.20 15.73
C CYS A 440 22.33 17.98 15.04
N CYS A 441 21.96 16.75 14.69
CA CYS A 441 20.72 16.44 13.97
C CYS A 441 19.51 16.48 14.92
N ARG A 442 19.03 17.69 15.25
CA ARG A 442 17.98 17.92 16.26
C ARG A 442 16.60 17.46 15.83
N ALA A 443 16.37 17.18 14.55
CA ALA A 443 15.11 16.61 14.06
C ALA A 443 15.09 15.07 14.06
N LEU A 444 16.22 14.41 14.37
CA LEU A 444 16.39 12.97 14.20
C LEU A 444 15.55 12.18 15.20
N ARG A 445 14.63 11.37 14.68
CA ARG A 445 13.70 10.53 15.44
C ARG A 445 14.08 9.06 15.43
N ALA A 446 14.65 8.57 14.33
CA ALA A 446 15.11 7.19 14.21
C ALA A 446 16.54 7.15 13.64
N LEU A 447 17.41 6.38 14.29
CA LEU A 447 18.77 6.13 13.86
C LEU A 447 19.02 4.62 13.79
N ALA A 448 19.50 4.14 12.63
CA ALA A 448 19.84 2.75 12.41
C ALA A 448 21.32 2.60 12.03
N LEU A 449 22.03 1.80 12.83
CA LEU A 449 23.47 1.53 12.71
C LEU A 449 23.76 0.03 12.85
N ALA A 450 22.76 -0.84 12.71
CA ALA A 450 22.95 -2.28 12.79
C ALA A 450 23.98 -2.80 11.78
N LEU A 451 24.52 -4.00 12.03
CA LEU A 451 25.47 -4.66 11.14
C LEU A 451 26.74 -3.83 10.84
N ASN A 452 27.15 -2.96 11.76
CA ASN A 452 28.45 -2.30 11.73
C ASN A 452 29.40 -2.96 12.75
N PRO A 453 30.70 -3.12 12.41
CA PRO A 453 31.69 -3.76 13.28
C PRO A 453 32.12 -2.81 14.42
N LEU A 454 31.24 -2.60 15.40
CA LEU A 454 31.52 -1.76 16.56
C LEU A 454 31.90 -2.59 17.78
N SER A 455 32.84 -2.10 18.58
CA SER A 455 33.09 -2.66 19.92
C SER A 455 32.00 -2.22 20.90
N GLN A 456 31.97 -2.84 22.08
CA GLN A 456 31.17 -2.39 23.21
C GLN A 456 31.42 -0.91 23.53
N ALA A 457 32.66 -0.44 23.48
CA ALA A 457 33.00 0.96 23.71
C ALA A 457 32.42 1.89 22.61
N GLY A 458 32.45 1.44 21.36
CA GLY A 458 31.84 2.13 20.22
C GLY A 458 30.32 2.28 20.38
N VAL A 459 29.63 1.19 20.75
CA VAL A 459 28.18 1.18 21.00
C VAL A 459 27.81 2.11 22.17
N LEU A 460 28.55 2.06 23.27
CA LEU A 460 28.32 2.97 24.41
C LEU A 460 28.53 4.44 24.04
N SER A 461 29.55 4.75 23.23
CA SER A 461 29.77 6.10 22.72
C SER A 461 28.59 6.58 21.87
N LEU A 462 28.07 5.71 21.00
CA LEU A 462 26.86 5.97 20.22
C LEU A 462 25.64 6.24 21.11
N VAL A 463 25.38 5.39 22.10
CA VAL A 463 24.24 5.56 23.03
C VAL A 463 24.35 6.87 23.81
N ARG A 464 25.55 7.27 24.27
CA ARG A 464 25.75 8.56 24.94
C ARG A 464 25.36 9.74 24.05
N VAL A 465 25.74 9.72 22.77
CA VAL A 465 25.38 10.79 21.83
C VAL A 465 23.90 10.75 21.48
N ALA A 466 23.34 9.57 21.26
CA ALA A 466 21.93 9.36 21.00
C ALA A 466 21.05 9.87 22.16
N ALA A 467 21.47 9.64 23.40
CA ALA A 467 20.81 10.17 24.60
C ALA A 467 20.82 11.71 24.64
N GLY A 468 21.83 12.35 24.04
CA GLY A 468 21.91 13.80 23.88
C GLY A 468 21.02 14.39 22.77
N ILE A 469 20.46 13.57 21.87
CA ILE A 469 19.57 14.03 20.79
C ILE A 469 18.12 14.01 21.29
N PRO A 470 17.51 15.16 21.61
CA PRO A 470 16.25 15.22 22.35
C PRO A 470 15.04 14.67 21.60
N SER A 471 15.09 14.63 20.27
CA SER A 471 14.00 14.16 19.40
C SER A 471 14.07 12.67 19.09
N LEU A 472 15.19 12.00 19.40
CA LEU A 472 15.42 10.61 19.03
C LEU A 472 14.51 9.69 19.84
N ARG A 473 13.75 8.82 19.18
CA ARG A 473 12.84 7.87 19.85
C ARG A 473 13.28 6.43 19.67
N LEU A 474 14.05 6.12 18.63
CA LEU A 474 14.56 4.78 18.38
C LEU A 474 15.99 4.82 17.90
N LEU A 475 16.80 4.00 18.55
CA LEU A 475 18.13 3.65 18.12
C LEU A 475 18.19 2.15 17.88
N LEU A 476 18.45 1.78 16.62
CA LEU A 476 18.89 0.44 16.26
C LEU A 476 20.41 0.40 16.28
N TYR A 477 20.97 -0.17 17.35
CA TYR A 477 22.40 -0.32 17.53
C TYR A 477 22.86 -1.71 17.05
N PRO A 478 24.11 -1.87 16.57
CA PRO A 478 24.63 -3.18 16.21
C PRO A 478 24.98 -4.00 17.46
N ASN A 479 24.91 -5.33 17.35
CA ASN A 479 25.52 -6.19 18.37
C ASN A 479 27.04 -5.91 18.40
N PRO A 480 27.65 -5.68 19.58
CA PRO A 480 29.08 -5.49 19.69
C PRO A 480 29.89 -6.69 19.19
N LEU A 481 31.10 -6.44 18.70
CA LEU A 481 32.02 -7.48 18.25
C LEU A 481 32.32 -8.53 19.34
N GLU A 482 32.34 -8.12 20.61
CA GLU A 482 32.60 -8.99 21.76
C GLU A 482 31.45 -9.97 22.08
N GLU A 483 30.27 -9.77 21.50
CA GLU A 483 29.13 -10.68 21.63
C GLU A 483 29.12 -11.79 20.59
N TYR A 484 30.01 -11.75 19.58
CA TYR A 484 30.10 -12.79 18.56
C TYR A 484 31.01 -13.95 19.00
N GLN A 485 30.70 -15.16 18.53
CA GLN A 485 31.56 -16.32 18.80
C GLN A 485 32.96 -16.16 18.19
N PRO A 486 34.00 -16.76 18.81
CA PRO A 486 35.38 -16.69 18.31
C PRO A 486 35.52 -17.15 16.84
N GLY A 487 36.48 -16.56 16.12
CA GLY A 487 36.75 -16.88 14.72
C GLY A 487 36.14 -15.91 13.71
N LEU A 488 35.39 -14.92 14.18
CA LEU A 488 34.95 -13.79 13.35
C LEU A 488 36.20 -13.07 12.78
N PRO A 489 36.25 -12.75 11.48
CA PRO A 489 37.37 -12.04 10.90
C PRO A 489 37.51 -10.63 11.50
N PRO A 490 38.72 -10.03 11.51
CA PRO A 490 38.97 -8.73 12.14
C PRO A 490 38.24 -7.56 11.47
N LEU A 491 37.84 -7.70 10.20
CA LEU A 491 37.04 -6.74 9.46
C LEU A 491 35.84 -7.48 8.85
N PRO A 492 34.83 -7.81 9.67
CA PRO A 492 33.70 -8.58 9.21
C PRO A 492 32.79 -7.73 8.31
N SER A 493 32.26 -8.35 7.28
CA SER A 493 31.21 -7.76 6.44
C SER A 493 29.86 -7.75 7.17
N SER A 494 28.92 -6.94 6.71
CA SER A 494 27.54 -6.90 7.20
C SER A 494 26.86 -8.28 7.13
N ALA A 495 27.04 -9.01 6.03
CA ALA A 495 26.54 -10.37 5.87
C ALA A 495 27.11 -11.34 6.91
N GLN A 496 28.41 -11.24 7.21
CA GLN A 496 29.01 -12.03 8.27
C GLN A 496 28.44 -11.66 9.64
N LEU A 497 28.31 -10.36 9.96
CA LEU A 497 27.72 -9.92 11.22
C LEU A 497 26.25 -10.34 11.38
N LEU A 498 25.53 -10.54 10.28
CA LEU A 498 24.15 -11.02 10.30
C LEU A 498 24.07 -12.53 10.56
N ASP A 499 24.91 -13.31 9.88
CA ASP A 499 24.85 -14.78 9.91
C ASP A 499 25.69 -15.40 11.04
N TRP A 500 26.64 -14.65 11.61
CA TRP A 500 27.56 -15.17 12.61
C TRP A 500 26.87 -15.36 13.96
N PRO A 501 27.05 -16.52 14.62
CA PRO A 501 26.40 -16.80 15.89
C PRO A 501 26.90 -15.87 16.99
N LEU A 502 25.96 -15.42 17.82
CA LEU A 502 26.25 -14.73 19.07
C LEU A 502 26.67 -15.75 20.14
N ASP A 503 27.50 -15.29 21.06
CA ASP A 503 27.92 -16.03 22.23
C ASP A 503 26.74 -16.18 23.21
N GLU A 504 26.58 -17.36 23.81
CA GLU A 504 25.46 -17.68 24.71
C GLU A 504 25.68 -17.12 26.13
N VAL A 505 26.82 -16.48 26.38
CA VAL A 505 27.16 -15.90 27.69
C VAL A 505 26.32 -14.64 27.96
N LEU A 506 25.17 -14.85 28.61
CA LEU A 506 24.21 -13.80 28.96
C LEU A 506 24.80 -12.71 29.88
N GLU A 507 25.78 -13.04 30.73
CA GLU A 507 26.35 -12.08 31.70
C GLU A 507 26.97 -10.84 31.04
N ARG A 508 27.64 -10.99 29.89
CA ARG A 508 28.26 -9.88 29.16
C ARG A 508 27.20 -8.96 28.55
N ARG A 509 26.16 -9.57 27.97
CA ARG A 509 25.03 -8.86 27.37
C ARG A 509 24.25 -8.10 28.45
N ASP A 510 23.92 -8.76 29.56
CA ASP A 510 23.20 -8.17 30.69
C ASP A 510 23.97 -6.98 31.28
N ALA A 511 25.29 -7.09 31.41
CA ALA A 511 26.14 -6.00 31.87
C ALA A 511 26.11 -4.79 30.92
N MET A 512 26.14 -5.02 29.60
CA MET A 512 26.07 -3.94 28.63
C MET A 512 24.68 -3.29 28.59
N GLU A 513 23.61 -4.07 28.64
CA GLU A 513 22.23 -3.58 28.73
C GLU A 513 22.05 -2.69 29.97
N LEU A 514 22.62 -3.09 31.12
CA LEU A 514 22.63 -2.28 32.34
C LEU A 514 23.41 -0.97 32.18
N GLU A 515 24.58 -1.01 31.52
CA GLU A 515 25.38 0.19 31.28
C GLU A 515 24.67 1.17 30.34
N MET A 516 24.04 0.68 29.27
CA MET A 516 23.20 1.49 28.38
C MET A 516 22.01 2.10 29.12
N ALA A 517 21.31 1.31 29.94
CA ALA A 517 20.20 1.79 30.76
C ALA A 517 20.65 2.88 31.75
N LYS A 518 21.85 2.75 32.34
CA LYS A 518 22.44 3.77 33.20
C LYS A 518 22.69 5.08 32.44
N VAL A 519 23.28 5.00 31.23
CA VAL A 519 23.50 6.18 30.38
C VAL A 519 22.17 6.89 30.07
N LEU A 520 21.11 6.14 29.75
CA LEU A 520 19.79 6.72 29.52
C LEU A 520 19.22 7.39 30.76
N ALA A 521 19.33 6.75 31.93
CA ALA A 521 18.83 7.28 33.20
C ALA A 521 19.55 8.58 33.60
N GLU A 522 20.87 8.64 33.45
CA GLU A 522 21.67 9.85 33.72
C GLU A 522 21.28 11.04 32.82
N ASN A 523 20.79 10.75 31.60
CA ASN A 523 20.32 11.76 30.65
C ASN A 523 18.79 11.98 30.71
N GLY A 524 18.07 11.31 31.61
CA GLY A 524 16.61 11.42 31.73
C GLY A 524 15.82 10.91 30.52
N ARG A 525 16.39 9.98 29.75
CA ARG A 525 15.85 9.49 28.46
C ARG A 525 15.06 8.19 28.61
N SER A 526 13.91 8.23 29.26
CA SER A 526 12.97 7.09 29.34
C SER A 526 12.15 6.87 28.07
N ASP A 527 12.24 7.80 27.13
CA ASP A 527 11.47 7.87 25.90
C ASP A 527 12.21 7.31 24.66
N LEU A 528 13.50 6.99 24.80
CA LEU A 528 14.35 6.45 23.75
C LEU A 528 14.38 4.92 23.83
N LEU A 529 13.82 4.26 22.81
CA LEU A 529 13.88 2.81 22.66
C LEU A 529 15.22 2.41 22.04
N LEU A 530 15.93 1.50 22.71
CA LEU A 530 17.14 0.86 22.19
C LEU A 530 16.78 -0.57 21.77
N THR A 531 17.16 -0.97 20.57
CA THR A 531 17.04 -2.36 20.11
C THR A 531 18.25 -2.74 19.25
N SER A 532 18.70 -3.99 19.33
CA SER A 532 19.62 -4.59 18.35
C SER A 532 18.91 -5.57 17.42
N ASP A 533 17.62 -5.79 17.62
CA ASP A 533 16.83 -6.73 16.84
C ASP A 533 16.31 -6.06 15.56
N LEU A 534 16.81 -6.57 14.44
CA LEU A 534 16.44 -6.15 13.08
C LEU A 534 14.96 -6.44 12.75
N LEU A 535 14.34 -7.43 13.40
CA LEU A 535 12.97 -7.86 13.11
C LEU A 535 11.93 -7.03 13.87
N SER A 536 12.26 -6.55 15.07
CA SER A 536 11.42 -5.61 15.83
C SER A 536 11.67 -4.14 15.47
N TYR A 537 12.75 -3.85 14.76
CA TYR A 537 13.00 -2.50 14.25
C TYR A 537 11.97 -2.09 13.22
N ASN A 538 11.24 -1.01 13.51
CA ASN A 538 10.39 -0.36 12.52
C ASN A 538 10.54 1.16 12.63
N GLY A 539 11.34 1.72 11.74
CA GLY A 539 11.56 3.16 11.65
C GLY A 539 10.30 3.95 11.29
N ASP A 540 9.32 3.34 10.62
CA ASP A 540 8.07 3.99 10.21
C ASP A 540 7.09 4.21 11.37
N LEU A 541 7.20 3.45 12.48
CA LEU A 541 6.32 3.59 13.65
C LEU A 541 6.53 4.92 14.41
N ILE A 542 7.60 5.66 14.12
CA ILE A 542 8.02 6.85 14.88
C ILE A 542 7.64 8.15 14.17
N GLU A 543 7.16 8.05 12.92
CA GLU A 543 6.45 9.16 12.28
C GLU A 543 5.16 9.53 13.03
N GLU A 544 4.75 8.75 14.04
CA GLU A 544 3.45 8.84 14.72
C GLU A 544 3.47 9.39 16.17
N GLN A 545 4.58 9.98 16.64
CA GLN A 545 4.62 10.79 17.88
C GLN A 545 4.86 12.29 17.66
#